data_AF-A0A6B3FLI5-F1
#
_entry.id   AF-A0A6B3FLI5-F1
#
_cell.length_a   1.000
_cell.length_b   1.000
_cell.length_c   1.000
_cell.angle_alpha   90.00
_cell.angle_beta   90.00
_cell.angle_gamma   90.00
#
_symmetry.space_group_name_H-M   'P 1'
#
loop_
_entity.id
_entity.type
_entity.pdbx_description
1 polymer ?
#
loop_
_entity_poly.entity_id
_entity_poly.type
_entity_poly.pdbx_seq_one_letter_code
_entity_poly.pdbx_strand_id
1 'polypeptide(L)'
;HPADAAWTPPVLTCSARESTGLDTLWDRLEQHRTVLESTGRLAAKRRDQQVDWTWAMVRDELLDSLYSHPTVRKLVPELEQRVREGTLTATLAAEEILGAFHGGGSPPREGGTGTSA
;
A
#
# COMPACT_ATOMS: atom_id res chain seq x y z
N HIS A 1 -2.94 -21.04 -12.98
CA HIS A 1 -3.06 -21.58 -11.61
C HIS A 1 -1.67 -21.94 -11.12
N PRO A 2 -1.20 -21.49 -9.96
CA PRO A 2 0.08 -22.00 -9.48
C PRO A 2 -0.12 -23.49 -9.18
N ALA A 3 0.65 -24.33 -9.85
CA ALA A 3 0.51 -25.78 -9.84
C ALA A 3 0.84 -26.43 -8.48
N ASP A 4 1.43 -25.67 -7.54
CA ASP A 4 1.88 -26.12 -6.21
C ASP A 4 1.17 -25.41 -5.05
N ALA A 5 -0.08 -24.98 -5.24
CA ALA A 5 -0.87 -24.47 -4.12
C ALA A 5 -1.23 -25.63 -3.18
N ALA A 6 -0.60 -25.70 -2.00
CA ALA A 6 -0.98 -26.62 -0.92
C ALA A 6 -2.49 -26.61 -0.56
N TRP A 7 -3.23 -25.57 -0.96
CA TRP A 7 -4.67 -25.45 -0.78
C TRP A 7 -5.32 -24.88 -2.05
N THR A 8 -6.39 -25.53 -2.51
CA THR A 8 -7.28 -25.01 -3.56
C THR A 8 -8.54 -24.46 -2.89
N PRO A 9 -8.81 -23.14 -2.97
CA PRO A 9 -9.97 -22.54 -2.31
C PRO A 9 -11.29 -23.15 -2.81
N PRO A 10 -12.11 -23.77 -1.93
CA PRO A 10 -13.42 -24.26 -2.31
C PRO A 10 -14.41 -23.11 -2.42
N VAL A 11 -15.39 -23.23 -3.32
CA VAL A 11 -16.56 -22.34 -3.40
C VAL A 11 -17.70 -22.99 -2.64
N LEU A 12 -18.27 -22.27 -1.66
CA LEU A 12 -19.35 -22.75 -0.79
C LEU A 12 -20.53 -21.78 -0.84
N THR A 13 -21.73 -22.29 -0.57
CA THR A 13 -22.93 -21.47 -0.36
C THR A 13 -23.30 -21.48 1.12
N CYS A 14 -23.63 -20.31 1.68
CA CYS A 14 -24.11 -20.17 3.05
C CYS A 14 -25.09 -19.00 3.18
N SER A 15 -25.96 -19.04 4.19
CA SER A 15 -26.86 -17.94 4.56
C SER A 15 -26.71 -17.64 6.04
N ALA A 16 -26.10 -16.50 6.37
CA ALA A 16 -25.95 -16.06 7.76
C ALA A 16 -27.32 -15.78 8.41
N ARG A 17 -28.28 -15.28 7.63
CA ARG A 17 -29.65 -14.98 8.12
C ARG A 17 -30.42 -16.25 8.47
N GLU A 18 -30.25 -17.30 7.67
CA GLU A 18 -30.96 -18.58 7.85
C GLU A 18 -30.13 -19.60 8.64
N SER A 19 -28.92 -19.23 9.07
CA SER A 19 -27.95 -20.12 9.72
C SER A 19 -27.62 -21.37 8.89
N THR A 20 -27.68 -21.27 7.56
CA THR A 20 -27.46 -22.40 6.65
C THR A 20 -26.02 -22.42 6.17
N GLY A 21 -25.37 -23.59 6.22
CA GLY A 21 -24.03 -23.80 5.64
C GLY A 21 -22.86 -23.22 6.45
N LEU A 22 -23.11 -22.71 7.66
CA LEU A 22 -22.08 -22.15 8.54
C LEU A 22 -21.16 -23.23 9.12
N ASP A 23 -21.69 -24.39 9.50
CA ASP A 23 -20.87 -25.53 9.98
C ASP A 23 -19.92 -26.01 8.89
N THR A 24 -20.43 -26.19 7.67
CA THR A 24 -19.61 -26.57 6.51
C THR A 24 -18.53 -25.53 6.21
N LEU A 25 -18.84 -24.24 6.35
CA LEU A 25 -17.83 -23.18 6.22
C LEU A 25 -16.74 -23.33 7.29
N TRP A 26 -17.14 -23.57 8.54
CA TRP A 26 -16.22 -23.72 9.66
C TRP A 26 -15.29 -24.92 9.49
N ASP A 27 -15.83 -26.08 9.11
CA ASP A 27 -15.05 -27.29 8.82
C ASP A 27 -13.99 -27.02 7.73
N ARG A 28 -14.35 -26.26 6.69
CA ARG A 28 -13.42 -25.89 5.62
C ARG A 28 -12.35 -24.90 6.08
N LEU A 29 -12.66 -24.01 7.03
CA LEU A 29 -11.68 -23.13 7.64
C LEU A 29 -10.67 -23.92 8.49
N GLU A 30 -11.12 -24.89 9.28
CA GLU A 30 -10.25 -25.77 10.07
C GLU A 30 -9.35 -26.63 9.18
N GLN A 31 -9.91 -27.18 8.10
CA GLN A 31 -9.14 -27.93 7.11
C GLN A 31 -8.05 -27.06 6.46
N HIS A 32 -8.39 -25.84 6.04
CA HIS A 32 -7.43 -24.89 5.47
C HIS A 32 -6.30 -24.56 6.46
N ARG A 33 -6.65 -24.31 7.73
CA ARG A 33 -5.67 -24.07 8.79
C ARG A 33 -4.72 -25.24 8.96
N THR A 34 -5.25 -26.46 9.07
CA THR A 34 -4.47 -27.69 9.24
C THR A 34 -3.49 -27.89 8.07
N VAL A 35 -3.95 -27.70 6.85
CA VAL A 35 -3.13 -27.79 5.63
C VAL A 35 -1.98 -26.78 5.64
N LEU A 36 -2.26 -25.51 5.98
CA LEU A 36 -1.22 -24.49 6.04
C LEU A 36 -0.25 -24.67 7.22
N GLU A 37 -0.71 -25.21 8.34
CA GLU A 37 0.14 -25.54 9.50
C GLU A 37 1.07 -26.71 9.17
N SER A 38 0.55 -27.80 8.58
CA SER A 38 1.34 -28.98 8.20
C SER A 38 2.46 -28.68 7.21
N THR A 39 2.29 -27.63 6.39
CA THR A 39 3.27 -27.17 5.40
C THR A 39 4.15 -26.03 5.91
N GLY A 40 3.98 -25.58 7.15
CA GLY A 40 4.67 -24.42 7.72
C GLY A 40 4.29 -23.05 7.09
N ARG A 41 3.44 -23.06 6.07
CA ARG A 41 3.01 -21.89 5.30
C ARG A 41 2.22 -20.90 6.14
N LEU A 42 1.49 -21.35 7.16
CA LEU A 42 0.77 -20.43 8.06
C LEU A 42 1.74 -19.53 8.82
N ALA A 43 2.84 -20.09 9.34
CA ALA A 43 3.84 -19.32 10.07
C ALA A 43 4.62 -18.37 9.14
N ALA A 44 4.96 -18.82 7.92
CA ALA A 44 5.59 -17.97 6.91
C ALA A 44 4.67 -16.79 6.54
N LYS A 45 3.42 -17.07 6.18
CA LYS A 45 2.43 -16.04 5.83
C LYS A 45 2.25 -15.01 6.94
N ARG A 46 2.21 -15.43 8.20
CA ARG A 46 2.12 -14.50 9.35
C ARG A 46 3.35 -13.60 9.46
N ARG A 47 4.57 -14.12 9.26
CA ARG A 47 5.77 -13.28 9.27
C ARG A 47 5.76 -12.25 8.15
N ASP A 48 5.38 -12.67 6.94
CA ASP A 48 5.25 -11.76 5.79
C ASP A 48 4.22 -10.66 6.09
N GLN A 49 3.07 -11.03 6.65
CA GLN A 49 2.03 -10.08 7.09
C GLN A 49 2.54 -9.10 8.16
N GLN A 50 3.37 -9.54 9.11
CA GLN A 50 3.98 -8.63 10.09
C GLN A 50 4.91 -7.60 9.43
N VAL A 51 5.67 -8.02 8.42
CA VAL A 51 6.52 -7.11 7.64
C VAL A 51 5.65 -6.13 6.85
N ASP A 52 4.60 -6.61 6.19
CA ASP A 52 3.65 -5.76 5.46
C ASP A 52 2.97 -4.75 6.38
N TRP A 53 2.53 -5.18 7.58
CA TRP A 53 1.97 -4.28 8.59
C TRP A 53 2.97 -3.25 9.09
N THR A 54 4.24 -3.63 9.24
CA THR A 54 5.30 -2.68 9.60
C THR A 54 5.41 -1.57 8.57
N TRP A 55 5.46 -1.93 7.28
CA TRP A 55 5.51 -0.93 6.21
C TRP A 55 4.22 -0.13 6.04
N ALA A 56 3.06 -0.72 6.35
CA ALA A 56 1.80 0.02 6.39
C ALA A 56 1.84 1.13 7.44
N MET A 57 2.24 0.80 8.68
CA MET A 57 2.38 1.79 9.75
C MET A 57 3.40 2.90 9.40
N VAL A 58 4.53 2.54 8.80
CA VAL A 58 5.53 3.53 8.35
C VAL A 58 4.95 4.47 7.30
N ARG A 59 4.26 3.94 6.29
CA ARG A 59 3.64 4.75 5.24
C ARG A 59 2.56 5.67 5.80
N ASP A 60 1.71 5.15 6.67
CA ASP A 60 0.60 5.91 7.25
C ASP A 60 1.16 7.06 8.10
N GLU A 61 2.16 6.82 8.95
CA GLU A 61 2.85 7.85 9.72
C GLU A 61 3.53 8.90 8.82
N LEU A 62 4.21 8.48 7.75
CA LEU A 62 4.86 9.40 6.82
C LEU A 62 3.84 10.29 6.10
N LEU A 63 2.71 9.74 5.67
CA LEU A 63 1.64 10.50 5.03
C LEU A 63 0.97 11.47 6.01
N ASP A 64 0.69 11.03 7.23
CA ASP A 64 0.12 11.89 8.27
C ASP A 64 1.08 13.02 8.66
N SER A 65 2.38 12.73 8.76
CA SER A 65 3.43 13.73 8.97
C SER A 65 3.49 14.74 7.82
N LEU A 66 3.44 14.28 6.57
CA LEU A 66 3.43 15.14 5.39
C LEU A 66 2.21 16.07 5.38
N TYR A 67 1.01 15.52 5.58
CA TYR A 67 -0.24 16.29 5.56
C TYR A 67 -0.40 17.22 6.76
N SER A 68 0.21 16.91 7.90
CA SER A 68 0.20 17.77 9.07
C SER A 68 1.27 18.87 9.03
N HIS A 69 2.30 18.73 8.19
CA HIS A 69 3.41 19.66 8.11
C HIS A 69 2.95 21.09 7.73
N PRO A 70 3.21 22.13 8.56
CA PRO A 70 2.64 23.46 8.37
C PRO A 70 2.95 24.12 7.02
N THR A 71 4.16 23.91 6.47
CA THR A 71 4.55 24.46 5.17
C THR A 71 3.82 23.76 4.04
N VAL A 72 3.69 22.43 4.12
CA VAL A 72 3.00 21.62 3.10
C VAL A 72 1.51 21.98 3.08
N ARG A 73 0.86 22.06 4.25
CA ARG A 73 -0.55 22.47 4.37
C ARG A 73 -0.87 23.81 3.73
N LYS A 74 0.08 24.75 3.77
CA LYS A 74 -0.08 26.08 3.15
C LYS A 74 0.09 26.04 1.63
N LEU A 75 0.99 25.19 1.14
CA LEU A 75 1.41 25.15 -0.26
C LEU A 75 0.49 24.28 -1.14
N VAL A 76 0.03 23.14 -0.62
CA VAL A 76 -0.73 22.13 -1.39
C VAL A 76 -1.94 22.70 -2.15
N PRO A 77 -2.82 23.55 -1.56
CA PRO A 77 -3.99 24.05 -2.29
C PRO A 77 -3.65 24.79 -3.58
N GLU A 78 -2.57 25.58 -3.57
CA GLU A 78 -2.12 26.33 -4.75
C GLU A 78 -1.52 25.39 -5.81
N LEU A 79 -0.68 24.44 -5.39
CA LEU A 79 -0.07 23.47 -6.31
C LEU A 79 -1.11 22.59 -6.99
N GLU A 80 -2.09 22.10 -6.23
CA GLU A 80 -3.19 21.33 -6.80
C GLU A 80 -3.98 22.15 -7.83
N GLN A 81 -4.21 23.43 -7.57
CA GLN A 81 -4.90 24.31 -8.50
C GLN A 81 -4.11 24.49 -9.80
N ARG A 82 -2.80 24.77 -9.71
CA ARG A 82 -1.92 24.90 -10.87
C ARG A 82 -1.84 23.61 -11.70
N VAL A 83 -1.88 22.44 -11.05
CA VAL A 83 -1.95 21.14 -11.74
C VAL A 83 -3.28 20.97 -12.47
N ARG A 84 -4.41 21.30 -11.85
CA ARG A 84 -5.74 21.24 -12.49
C ARG A 84 -5.84 22.17 -13.70
N GLU A 85 -5.20 23.33 -13.63
CA GLU A 85 -5.15 24.32 -14.71
C GLU A 85 -4.13 23.96 -15.82
N GLY A 86 -3.29 22.94 -15.60
CA GLY A 86 -2.23 22.55 -16.53
C GLY A 86 -1.04 23.51 -16.58
N THR A 87 -0.93 24.44 -15.61
CA THR A 87 0.17 25.40 -15.50
C THR A 87 1.35 24.85 -14.69
N LEU A 88 1.17 23.70 -14.04
CA LEU A 88 2.20 22.92 -13.36
C LEU A 88 2.01 21.43 -13.64
N THR A 89 3.10 20.70 -13.85
CA THR A 89 3.04 19.24 -14.03
C THR A 89 2.91 18.53 -12.68
N ALA A 90 2.27 17.35 -12.66
CA ALA A 90 2.13 16.56 -11.43
C ALA A 90 3.48 16.21 -10.80
N THR A 91 4.52 15.94 -11.62
CA THR A 91 5.87 15.65 -11.14
C THR A 91 6.49 16.83 -10.40
N LEU A 92 6.39 18.05 -10.97
CA LEU A 92 6.95 19.24 -10.32
C LEU A 92 6.18 19.59 -9.03
N ALA A 93 4.85 19.45 -9.03
CA ALA A 93 4.06 19.63 -7.81
C ALA A 93 4.48 18.65 -6.70
N ALA A 94 4.73 17.38 -7.04
CA ALA A 94 5.22 16.39 -6.08
C ALA A 94 6.62 16.74 -5.54
N GLU A 95 7.54 17.19 -6.41
CA GLU A 95 8.87 17.67 -6.00
C GLU A 95 8.77 18.87 -5.04
N GLU A 96 7.92 19.85 -5.33
CA GLU A 96 7.71 21.02 -4.47
C GLU A 96 7.12 20.63 -3.09
N ILE A 97 6.14 19.72 -3.07
CA ILE A 97 5.56 19.18 -1.82
C ILE A 97 6.62 18.46 -0.98
N LEU A 98 7.41 17.57 -1.60
CA LEU A 98 8.47 16.83 -0.91
C LEU A 98 9.60 17.75 -0.43
N GLY A 99 9.98 18.75 -1.23
CA GLY A 99 10.97 19.76 -0.85
C GLY A 99 10.51 20.61 0.33
N ALA A 100 9.23 20.97 0.37
CA ALA A 100 8.62 21.68 1.49
C ALA A 100 8.56 20.82 2.77
N PHE A 101 8.45 19.50 2.64
CA PHE A 101 8.45 18.56 3.76
C PHE A 101 9.84 18.31 4.35
N HIS A 102 10.87 18.13 3.51
CA HIS A 102 12.24 17.87 3.96
C HIS A 102 12.98 19.11 4.52
N GLY A 103 12.37 20.30 4.46
CA GLY A 103 12.99 21.53 4.93
C GLY A 103 14.08 22.04 3.99
N GLY A 104 13.71 22.47 2.78
CA GLY A 104 14.52 23.39 1.96
C GLY A 104 15.87 22.87 1.45
N GLY A 105 16.19 21.58 1.60
CA GLY A 105 17.33 20.96 0.95
C GLY A 105 16.95 20.47 -0.44
N SER A 106 17.03 21.33 -1.46
CA SER A 106 17.09 20.83 -2.84
C SER A 106 18.39 20.02 -2.99
N PRO A 107 18.35 18.73 -3.38
CA PRO A 107 19.53 18.09 -3.94
C PRO A 107 19.92 18.84 -5.24
N PRO A 108 21.22 18.93 -5.57
CA PRO A 108 21.66 19.71 -6.72
C PRO A 108 21.03 19.15 -8.00
N ARG A 109 20.36 20.02 -8.76
CA ARG A 109 19.96 19.74 -10.15
C ARG A 109 21.24 19.59 -10.97
N GLU A 110 21.69 18.36 -11.21
CA GLU A 110 22.65 18.09 -12.26
C GLU A 110 21.97 18.36 -13.60
N GLY A 111 22.44 19.43 -14.23
CA GLY A 111 21.90 19.97 -15.47
C GLY A 111 22.01 18.96 -16.61
N GLY A 112 21.00 19.01 -17.48
CA GLY A 112 21.10 18.40 -18.79
C GLY A 112 22.30 18.96 -19.54
N THR A 113 23.24 18.10 -19.87
CA THR A 113 24.03 18.26 -21.08
C THR A 113 23.39 17.42 -22.15
N GLY A 114 22.67 18.08 -23.05
CA GLY A 114 22.58 17.59 -24.40
C GLY A 114 24.00 17.37 -24.92
N THR A 115 24.25 16.20 -25.47
CA THR A 115 25.32 16.01 -26.45
C THR A 115 24.73 15.13 -27.52
N SER A 116 24.37 15.79 -28.63
CA SER A 116 24.29 15.17 -29.93
C SER A 116 25.64 14.56 -30.29
N ALA A 117 25.63 13.29 -30.67
CA ALA A 117 26.39 12.72 -31.78
C ALA A 117 25.78 11.36 -32.12
#